data_AF-A0A9D1FLI4-F1
#
_entry.id   AF-A0A9D1FLI4-F1
#
_cell.length_a   1.000
_cell.length_b   1.000
_cell.length_c   1.000
_cell.angle_alpha   90.00
_cell.angle_beta   90.00
_cell.angle_gamma   90.00
#
_symmetry.space_group_name_H-M   'P 1'
#
loop_
_entity.id
_entity.type
_entity.pdbx_description
1 polymer ?
#
loop_
_entity_poly.entity_id
_entity_poly.type
_entity_poly.pdbx_seq_one_letter_code
_entity_poly.pdbx_strand_id
1 'polypeptide(L)'
;MILQALVDCYEALSASGKIARPGWGPVKASVALELTETGEIFQAIFLKEEVEKGKKKVLVPKIFDLPAPVKRTVGIAANFLCDNSSYILGFDEKGKPKRSLECFAACKALHEKVLDGVESPAAKAVSAFFENWEPEKAREHPALQDYLDELLAGGNLIFRYDGQFVHEDPAIRQAWQESYDQSGGGPEMVCLVTGKTGPVENIHPAVKGVQGAQSSGAALVSFNAPAFCSYGKEQNLNAPTSKYAAFAYTSALNYLIASPEYGSRVGDTTVLFWAKNGNPEYSELAMWGIFGGPAPYTERELQSMVQNLCKGRAVTYEETLLDPDMDFYILGLAPNAARLSVRFFLHNQFGSILQNVQAHYDRLEIVKPPFEKIENLPLWRLFYATVRSQSEYDPFLYKDAKPYLEKNLAPNLAGETLRAILNNTRYPATLLNGVTMRIRAERKITWGRAAILKAYYLQNPHPDVPKEVLTVSLNPESKNPYYTLGRLFSVLEAVQSAANPGINATIKDRYFNSASATPSIVFPTLLNLSEKHRKKLAAGQRIHYERQIMELLAVLGESFPTRLSLPQQGTFQLGYYHQRYQKKEEN
;
A
#
# COMPACT_ATOMS: atom_id res chain seq x y z
N MET A 1 8.67 -15.04 -3.69
CA MET A 1 8.78 -13.59 -3.93
C MET A 1 7.63 -12.82 -3.27
N ILE A 2 6.37 -12.81 -3.76
CA ILE A 2 5.24 -12.11 -3.09
C ILE A 2 4.91 -12.71 -1.73
N LEU A 3 4.60 -14.02 -1.69
CA LEU A 3 4.20 -14.67 -0.44
C LEU A 3 5.32 -14.63 0.60
N GLN A 4 6.59 -14.75 0.16
CA GLN A 4 7.74 -14.58 1.04
C GLN A 4 7.80 -13.17 1.65
N ALA A 5 7.68 -12.12 0.83
CA ALA A 5 7.69 -10.74 1.34
C ALA A 5 6.51 -10.46 2.31
N LEU A 6 5.36 -11.11 2.11
CA LEU A 6 4.23 -11.03 3.03
C LEU A 6 4.46 -11.84 4.32
N VAL A 7 5.15 -12.99 4.25
CA VAL A 7 5.58 -13.73 5.45
C VAL A 7 6.62 -12.94 6.23
N ASP A 8 7.59 -12.32 5.56
CA ASP A 8 8.59 -11.47 6.22
C ASP A 8 7.92 -10.25 6.88
N CYS A 9 6.94 -9.63 6.20
CA CYS A 9 6.11 -8.57 6.77
C CYS A 9 5.32 -9.05 7.99
N TYR A 10 4.73 -10.24 7.90
CA TYR A 10 4.03 -10.86 9.01
C TYR A 10 4.94 -11.04 10.23
N GLU A 11 6.16 -11.55 10.05
CA GLU A 11 7.14 -11.73 11.13
C GLU A 11 7.50 -10.40 11.79
N ALA A 12 7.74 -9.36 10.99
CA ALA A 12 8.06 -8.03 11.50
C ALA A 12 6.90 -7.42 12.30
N LEU A 13 5.67 -7.49 11.77
CA LEU A 13 4.47 -7.02 12.46
C LEU A 13 4.18 -7.83 13.74
N SER A 14 4.49 -9.12 13.72
CA SER A 14 4.33 -9.99 14.88
C SER A 14 5.35 -9.68 15.97
N ALA A 15 6.62 -9.49 15.60
CA ALA A 15 7.68 -9.09 16.53
C ALA A 15 7.39 -7.73 17.20
N SER A 16 6.69 -6.83 16.50
CA SER A 16 6.24 -5.56 17.08
C SER A 16 4.89 -5.64 17.81
N GLY A 17 4.33 -6.84 18.03
CA GLY A 17 3.07 -7.05 18.73
C GLY A 17 1.80 -6.58 18.00
N LYS A 18 1.88 -6.24 16.71
CA LYS A 18 0.74 -5.76 15.90
C LYS A 18 -0.16 -6.90 15.42
N ILE A 19 0.40 -8.09 15.21
CA ILE A 19 -0.33 -9.30 14.80
C ILE A 19 0.11 -10.48 15.69
N ALA A 20 -0.84 -11.28 16.16
CA ALA A 20 -0.56 -12.47 16.96
C ALA A 20 0.11 -13.59 16.14
N ARG A 21 0.93 -14.42 16.81
CA ARG A 21 1.49 -15.66 16.26
C ARG A 21 0.42 -16.75 16.08
N PRO A 22 0.39 -17.51 14.98
CA PRO A 22 -0.55 -18.62 14.86
C PRO A 22 -0.23 -19.65 15.93
N GLY A 23 -1.27 -20.17 16.57
CA GLY A 23 -1.09 -21.09 17.69
C GLY A 23 -0.70 -20.40 19.00
N TRP A 24 -0.74 -19.07 19.05
CA TRP A 24 -0.60 -18.26 20.26
C TRP A 24 -1.81 -17.33 20.43
N GLY A 25 -2.09 -16.92 21.66
CA GLY A 25 -3.13 -15.93 21.90
C GLY A 25 -3.26 -15.51 23.37
N PRO A 26 -4.06 -14.47 23.63
CA PRO A 26 -4.29 -13.98 24.98
C PRO A 26 -5.10 -14.98 25.79
N VAL A 27 -4.50 -15.53 26.85
CA VAL A 27 -5.13 -16.49 27.76
C VAL A 27 -5.05 -15.99 29.19
N LYS A 28 -6.16 -16.16 29.92
CA LYS A 28 -6.26 -15.82 31.34
C LYS A 28 -5.66 -16.94 32.19
N ALA A 29 -4.73 -16.64 33.06
CA ALA A 29 -4.13 -17.58 34.01
C ALA A 29 -4.29 -17.09 35.46
N SER A 30 -4.66 -17.99 36.35
CA SER A 30 -4.97 -17.67 37.75
C SER A 30 -3.83 -18.00 38.71
N VAL A 31 -2.99 -18.99 38.36
CA VAL A 31 -1.89 -19.48 39.22
C VAL A 31 -0.69 -19.86 38.34
N ALA A 32 0.52 -19.54 38.80
CA ALA A 32 1.76 -20.09 38.27
C ALA A 32 2.33 -21.15 39.23
N LEU A 33 2.82 -22.25 38.70
CA LEU A 33 3.57 -23.26 39.43
C LEU A 33 5.06 -23.00 39.24
N GLU A 34 5.76 -22.60 40.29
CA GLU A 34 7.22 -22.43 40.29
C GLU A 34 7.86 -23.81 40.47
N LEU A 35 8.63 -24.24 39.47
CA LEU A 35 9.29 -25.54 39.44
C LEU A 35 10.75 -25.44 39.87
N THR A 36 11.24 -26.48 40.54
CA THR A 36 12.67 -26.71 40.77
C THR A 36 13.32 -27.36 39.54
N GLU A 37 14.66 -27.49 39.56
CA GLU A 37 15.42 -28.22 38.53
C GLU A 37 14.99 -29.70 38.39
N THR A 38 14.52 -30.32 39.47
CA THR A 38 14.01 -31.70 39.49
C THR A 38 12.53 -31.83 39.12
N GLY A 39 11.87 -30.71 38.79
CA GLY A 39 10.45 -30.68 38.43
C GLY A 39 9.47 -30.73 39.61
N GLU A 40 9.95 -30.53 40.85
CA GLU A 40 9.07 -30.42 42.01
C GLU A 40 8.43 -29.03 42.07
N ILE A 41 7.20 -28.93 42.60
CA ILE A 41 6.54 -27.64 42.80
C ILE A 41 7.11 -26.98 44.06
N PHE A 42 7.95 -25.96 43.89
CA PHE A 42 8.49 -25.17 44.99
C PHE A 42 7.41 -24.31 45.66
N GLN A 43 6.60 -23.63 44.85
CA GLN A 43 5.46 -22.83 45.32
C GLN A 43 4.43 -22.62 44.20
N ALA A 44 3.17 -22.42 44.58
CA ALA A 44 2.17 -21.83 43.71
C ALA A 44 2.12 -20.31 43.90
N ILE A 45 1.90 -19.56 42.83
CA ILE A 45 1.94 -18.09 42.82
C ILE A 45 0.63 -17.56 42.27
N PHE A 46 -0.03 -16.67 43.01
CA PHE A 46 -1.29 -16.06 42.60
C PHE A 46 -1.11 -15.08 41.44
N LEU A 47 -1.88 -15.26 40.36
CA LEU A 47 -1.82 -14.43 39.15
C LEU A 47 -3.10 -13.62 38.90
N LYS A 48 -3.89 -13.32 39.94
CA LYS A 48 -4.99 -12.36 39.79
C LYS A 48 -4.58 -10.96 40.21
N GLU A 49 -5.21 -9.99 39.59
CA GLU A 49 -5.07 -8.58 39.91
C GLU A 49 -6.42 -7.96 40.25
N GLU A 50 -6.41 -6.93 41.09
CA GLU A 50 -7.60 -6.21 41.49
C GLU A 50 -7.96 -5.17 40.42
N VAL A 51 -9.17 -5.26 39.88
CA VAL A 51 -9.67 -4.31 38.88
C VAL A 51 -11.02 -3.75 39.31
N GLU A 52 -11.24 -2.48 38.98
CA GLU A 52 -12.52 -1.84 39.20
C GLU A 52 -13.50 -2.23 38.08
N LYS A 53 -14.60 -2.86 38.48
CA LYS A 53 -15.72 -3.18 37.58
C LYS A 53 -16.96 -2.44 38.07
N GLY A 54 -17.10 -1.18 37.62
CA GLY A 54 -18.10 -0.26 38.16
C GLY A 54 -17.69 0.24 39.55
N LYS A 55 -18.55 0.08 40.57
CA LYS A 55 -18.27 0.49 41.96
C LYS A 55 -17.63 -0.61 42.82
N LYS A 56 -17.35 -1.79 42.27
CA LYS A 56 -16.79 -2.93 43.00
C LYS A 56 -15.38 -3.25 42.50
N LYS A 57 -14.48 -3.54 43.45
CA LYS A 57 -13.17 -4.13 43.20
C LYS A 57 -13.33 -5.64 43.09
N VAL A 58 -12.82 -6.24 42.01
CA VAL A 58 -12.92 -7.67 41.73
C VAL A 58 -11.54 -8.18 41.32
N LEU A 59 -11.13 -9.33 41.86
CA LEU A 59 -9.92 -10.02 41.43
C LEU A 59 -10.19 -10.75 40.10
N VAL A 60 -9.43 -10.42 39.06
CA VAL A 60 -9.49 -11.12 37.77
C VAL A 60 -8.14 -11.74 37.44
N PRO A 61 -8.12 -12.90 36.75
CA PRO A 61 -6.87 -13.47 36.27
C PRO A 61 -6.15 -12.56 35.28
N LYS A 62 -4.81 -12.49 35.39
CA LYS A 62 -3.94 -11.80 34.43
C LYS A 62 -3.99 -12.50 33.07
N ILE A 63 -3.71 -11.72 32.02
CA ILE A 63 -3.68 -12.18 30.62
C ILE A 63 -2.23 -12.34 30.18
N PHE A 64 -1.92 -13.49 29.57
CA PHE A 64 -0.60 -13.83 29.03
C PHE A 64 -0.73 -14.27 27.57
N ASP A 65 0.33 -14.09 26.77
CA ASP A 65 0.43 -14.63 25.42
C ASP A 65 0.93 -16.08 25.50
N LEU A 66 0.00 -17.03 25.35
CA LEU A 66 0.21 -18.46 25.60
C LEU A 66 -0.14 -19.29 24.37
N PRO A 67 0.33 -20.56 24.29
CA PRO A 67 -0.17 -21.51 23.30
C PRO A 67 -1.70 -21.50 23.24
N ALA A 68 -2.24 -21.23 22.05
CA ALA A 68 -3.66 -21.01 21.86
C ALA A 68 -4.46 -22.24 22.32
N PRO A 69 -5.38 -22.10 23.29
CA PRO A 69 -6.12 -23.23 23.81
C PRO A 69 -6.97 -23.88 22.72
N VAL A 70 -6.97 -25.22 22.69
CA VAL A 70 -7.83 -25.96 21.76
C VAL A 70 -9.28 -25.80 22.16
N LYS A 71 -10.18 -25.72 21.17
CA LYS A 71 -11.61 -25.71 21.42
C LYS A 71 -12.04 -27.12 21.84
N ARG A 72 -12.26 -27.30 23.14
CA ARG A 72 -12.71 -28.59 23.70
C ARG A 72 -14.15 -28.88 23.35
N THR A 73 -14.42 -30.11 22.95
CA THR A 73 -15.77 -30.69 22.86
C THR A 73 -15.95 -31.71 24.00
N VAL A 74 -16.73 -32.77 23.81
CA VAL A 74 -16.95 -33.80 24.85
C VAL A 74 -15.68 -34.64 25.12
N GLY A 75 -14.77 -34.72 24.14
CA GLY A 75 -13.51 -35.46 24.23
C GLY A 75 -12.42 -34.78 25.07
N ILE A 76 -11.38 -35.55 25.42
CA ILE A 76 -10.19 -35.06 26.14
C ILE A 76 -9.24 -34.43 25.11
N ALA A 77 -8.87 -33.17 25.34
CA ALA A 77 -7.94 -32.43 24.50
C ALA A 77 -7.13 -31.47 25.37
N ALA A 78 -5.86 -31.79 25.58
CA ALA A 78 -4.94 -31.02 26.42
C ALA A 78 -4.43 -29.76 25.72
N ASN A 79 -4.08 -28.76 26.51
CA ASN A 79 -3.35 -27.58 26.06
C ASN A 79 -1.88 -27.66 26.50
N PHE A 80 -1.00 -27.01 25.74
CA PHE A 80 0.43 -26.93 26.06
C PHE A 80 0.72 -25.71 26.94
N LEU A 81 1.50 -25.88 28.01
CA LEU A 81 1.93 -24.88 29.02
C LEU A 81 0.84 -24.13 29.79
N CYS A 82 -0.44 -24.30 29.44
CA CYS A 82 -1.54 -23.58 30.04
C CYS A 82 -2.82 -24.41 30.08
N ASP A 83 -3.16 -24.94 31.24
CA ASP A 83 -4.38 -25.72 31.42
C ASP A 83 -4.93 -25.67 32.84
N ASN A 84 -6.14 -26.15 33.07
CA ASN A 84 -6.69 -26.21 34.43
C ASN A 84 -6.11 -27.37 35.25
N SER A 85 -6.44 -27.38 36.54
CA SER A 85 -6.02 -28.40 37.52
C SER A 85 -6.32 -29.85 37.08
N SER A 86 -7.44 -30.11 36.39
CA SER A 86 -7.76 -31.45 35.89
C SER A 86 -6.70 -31.96 34.89
N TYR A 87 -6.07 -31.07 34.12
CA TYR A 87 -5.09 -31.44 33.09
C TYR A 87 -3.64 -31.31 33.58
N ILE A 88 -3.27 -30.24 34.28
CA ILE A 88 -1.89 -30.06 34.76
C ILE A 88 -1.59 -30.92 35.98
N LEU A 89 -2.53 -31.04 36.91
CA LEU A 89 -2.31 -31.70 38.20
C LEU A 89 -3.04 -33.04 38.34
N GLY A 90 -4.00 -33.33 37.44
CA GLY A 90 -4.75 -34.58 37.39
C GLY A 90 -5.87 -34.73 38.43
N PHE A 91 -6.32 -33.64 39.04
CA PHE A 91 -7.43 -33.66 40.00
C PHE A 91 -8.41 -32.48 39.81
N ASP A 92 -9.67 -32.70 40.20
CA ASP A 92 -10.70 -31.66 40.32
C ASP A 92 -11.82 -32.07 41.29
N GLU A 93 -12.82 -31.20 41.49
CA GLU A 93 -14.00 -31.46 42.33
C GLU A 93 -15.26 -31.85 41.53
N LYS A 94 -15.11 -32.31 40.28
CA LYS A 94 -16.26 -32.65 39.42
C LYS A 94 -16.78 -34.07 39.63
N GLY A 95 -16.26 -34.78 40.63
CA GLY A 95 -16.69 -36.15 40.99
C GLY A 95 -16.34 -37.22 39.96
N LYS A 96 -15.34 -36.98 39.09
CA LYS A 96 -14.92 -37.91 38.02
C LYS A 96 -13.40 -38.12 38.02
N PRO A 97 -12.82 -38.69 39.10
CA PRO A 97 -11.37 -38.80 39.28
C PRO A 97 -10.66 -39.53 38.13
N LYS A 98 -11.27 -40.60 37.59
CA LYS A 98 -10.73 -41.31 36.42
C LYS A 98 -10.53 -40.41 35.20
N ARG A 99 -11.47 -39.48 34.96
CA ARG A 99 -11.38 -38.55 33.83
C ARG A 99 -10.25 -37.54 34.04
N SER A 100 -10.02 -37.08 35.27
CA SER A 100 -8.93 -36.14 35.58
C SER A 100 -7.56 -36.80 35.39
N LEU A 101 -7.41 -38.08 35.74
CA LEU A 101 -6.21 -38.86 35.42
C LEU A 101 -5.99 -39.01 33.90
N GLU A 102 -7.06 -39.28 33.14
CA GLU A 102 -6.99 -39.33 31.67
C GLU A 102 -6.62 -37.97 31.04
N CYS A 103 -7.13 -36.86 31.61
CA CYS A 103 -6.76 -35.49 31.22
C CYS A 103 -5.27 -35.21 31.49
N PHE A 104 -4.76 -35.60 32.67
CA PHE A 104 -3.35 -35.48 33.01
C PHE A 104 -2.46 -36.30 32.08
N ALA A 105 -2.82 -37.55 31.81
CA ALA A 105 -2.07 -38.40 30.88
C ALA A 105 -2.01 -37.78 29.47
N ALA A 106 -3.12 -37.21 28.98
CA ALA A 106 -3.12 -36.50 27.70
C ALA A 106 -2.27 -35.22 27.72
N CYS A 107 -2.24 -34.50 28.85
CA CYS A 107 -1.41 -33.31 29.03
C CYS A 107 0.07 -33.66 29.08
N LYS A 108 0.44 -34.69 29.84
CA LYS A 108 1.78 -35.27 29.91
C LYS A 108 2.28 -35.66 28.52
N ALA A 109 1.52 -36.48 27.80
CA ALA A 109 1.90 -36.94 26.46
C ALA A 109 2.10 -35.79 25.46
N LEU A 110 1.31 -34.71 25.58
CA LEU A 110 1.50 -33.51 24.76
C LEU A 110 2.81 -32.79 25.10
N HIS A 111 3.12 -32.61 26.39
CA HIS A 111 4.34 -31.93 26.81
C HIS A 111 5.58 -32.76 26.47
N GLU A 112 5.57 -34.07 26.72
CA GLU A 112 6.65 -34.99 26.34
C GLU A 112 6.93 -34.91 24.83
N LYS A 113 5.88 -34.93 24.00
CA LYS A 113 6.03 -34.83 22.55
C LYS A 113 6.63 -33.49 22.11
N VAL A 114 6.16 -32.37 22.68
CA VAL A 114 6.59 -31.02 22.25
C VAL A 114 7.98 -30.69 22.78
N LEU A 115 8.33 -31.15 23.97
CA LEU A 115 9.60 -30.85 24.63
C LEU A 115 10.70 -31.88 24.32
N ASP A 116 10.41 -32.91 23.52
CA ASP A 116 11.40 -33.91 23.09
C ASP A 116 12.59 -33.23 22.41
N GLY A 117 13.80 -33.48 22.93
CA GLY A 117 15.04 -32.90 22.42
C GLY A 117 15.25 -31.39 22.66
N VAL A 118 14.40 -30.73 23.47
CA VAL A 118 14.55 -29.29 23.78
C VAL A 118 15.57 -29.07 24.89
N GLU A 119 16.75 -28.56 24.52
CA GLU A 119 17.85 -28.26 25.45
C GLU A 119 17.67 -26.90 26.15
N SER A 120 16.69 -26.80 27.05
CA SER A 120 16.51 -25.67 27.99
C SER A 120 16.29 -26.16 29.43
N PRO A 121 16.90 -25.53 30.45
CA PRO A 121 16.61 -25.85 31.86
C PRO A 121 15.12 -25.77 32.20
N ALA A 122 14.41 -24.76 31.68
CA ALA A 122 12.97 -24.62 31.89
C ALA A 122 12.17 -25.76 31.25
N ALA A 123 12.60 -26.22 30.06
CA ALA A 123 11.97 -27.36 29.37
C ALA A 123 12.19 -28.67 30.13
N LYS A 124 13.41 -28.87 30.65
CA LYS A 124 13.78 -30.03 31.48
C LYS A 124 13.00 -30.04 32.79
N ALA A 125 12.83 -28.91 33.45
CA ALA A 125 12.02 -28.80 34.67
C ALA A 125 10.55 -29.17 34.43
N VAL A 126 9.93 -28.71 33.35
CA VAL A 126 8.55 -29.10 33.01
C VAL A 126 8.44 -30.58 32.62
N SER A 127 9.42 -31.11 31.90
CA SER A 127 9.44 -32.54 31.55
C SER A 127 9.58 -33.41 32.80
N ALA A 128 10.52 -33.06 33.69
CA ALA A 128 10.72 -33.71 34.98
C ALA A 128 9.47 -33.61 35.89
N PHE A 129 8.75 -32.48 35.85
CA PHE A 129 7.48 -32.34 36.54
C PHE A 129 6.48 -33.41 36.07
N PHE A 130 6.23 -33.53 34.77
CA PHE A 130 5.28 -34.53 34.26
C PHE A 130 5.78 -35.98 34.45
N GLU A 131 7.09 -36.22 34.48
CA GLU A 131 7.67 -37.53 34.77
C GLU A 131 7.44 -37.96 36.23
N ASN A 132 7.68 -37.05 37.18
CA ASN A 132 7.72 -37.34 38.62
C ASN A 132 6.42 -37.05 39.36
N TRP A 133 5.51 -36.26 38.78
CA TRP A 133 4.27 -35.86 39.46
C TRP A 133 3.30 -37.04 39.63
N GLU A 134 2.79 -37.18 40.86
CA GLU A 134 1.79 -38.17 41.23
C GLU A 134 0.43 -37.49 41.48
N PRO A 135 -0.53 -37.54 40.53
CA PRO A 135 -1.83 -36.88 40.68
C PRO A 135 -2.63 -37.25 41.94
N GLU A 136 -2.43 -38.47 42.44
CA GLU A 136 -3.11 -39.00 43.63
C GLU A 136 -2.73 -38.24 44.91
N LYS A 137 -1.50 -37.70 44.96
CA LYS A 137 -0.98 -36.92 46.10
C LYS A 137 -1.18 -35.42 45.93
N ALA A 138 -1.69 -34.98 44.79
CA ALA A 138 -1.77 -33.56 44.43
C ALA A 138 -2.57 -32.72 45.46
N ARG A 139 -3.66 -33.26 45.99
CA ARG A 139 -4.54 -32.55 46.94
C ARG A 139 -3.87 -32.30 48.30
N GLU A 140 -2.90 -33.13 48.67
CA GLU A 140 -2.18 -33.05 49.95
C GLU A 140 -0.84 -32.30 49.81
N HIS A 141 -0.49 -31.88 48.59
CA HIS A 141 0.80 -31.24 48.34
C HIS A 141 0.91 -29.89 49.08
N PRO A 142 1.94 -29.69 49.94
CA PRO A 142 2.04 -28.49 50.78
C PRO A 142 2.05 -27.18 49.98
N ALA A 143 2.79 -27.14 48.86
CA ALA A 143 2.90 -25.95 48.01
C ALA A 143 1.60 -25.50 47.33
N LEU A 144 0.55 -26.33 47.36
CA LEU A 144 -0.74 -26.05 46.72
C LEU A 144 -1.83 -25.64 47.72
N GLN A 145 -1.62 -25.82 49.03
CA GLN A 145 -2.67 -25.67 50.04
C GLN A 145 -3.26 -24.26 50.08
N ASP A 146 -2.41 -23.24 50.00
CA ASP A 146 -2.83 -21.83 50.07
C ASP A 146 -3.71 -21.39 48.89
N TYR A 147 -3.72 -22.17 47.80
CA TYR A 147 -4.42 -21.83 46.56
C TYR A 147 -5.40 -22.92 46.11
N LEU A 148 -5.75 -23.88 46.96
CA LEU A 148 -6.57 -25.02 46.59
C LEU A 148 -7.93 -24.59 46.00
N ASP A 149 -8.61 -23.63 46.61
CA ASP A 149 -9.88 -23.08 46.10
C ASP A 149 -9.73 -22.48 44.69
N GLU A 150 -8.61 -21.85 44.41
CA GLU A 150 -8.31 -21.24 43.10
C GLU A 150 -8.01 -22.29 42.02
N LEU A 151 -7.29 -23.36 42.40
CA LEU A 151 -7.05 -24.51 41.53
C LEU A 151 -8.38 -25.19 41.17
N LEU A 152 -9.30 -25.30 42.13
CA LEU A 152 -10.60 -25.95 41.96
C LEU A 152 -11.63 -25.09 41.23
N ALA A 153 -11.48 -23.76 41.26
CA ALA A 153 -12.28 -22.83 40.47
C ALA A 153 -12.10 -23.00 38.95
N GLY A 154 -11.11 -23.79 38.51
CA GLY A 154 -10.92 -24.18 37.11
C GLY A 154 -10.24 -23.12 36.25
N GLY A 155 -9.56 -22.15 36.87
CA GLY A 155 -8.68 -21.22 36.18
C GLY A 155 -7.49 -21.95 35.55
N ASN A 156 -6.87 -21.34 34.53
CA ASN A 156 -5.67 -21.92 33.94
C ASN A 156 -4.46 -21.74 34.85
N LEU A 157 -3.61 -22.76 34.85
CA LEU A 157 -2.32 -22.83 35.51
C LEU A 157 -1.23 -22.72 34.45
N ILE A 158 -0.15 -22.03 34.80
CA ILE A 158 1.05 -21.91 33.96
C ILE A 158 2.30 -22.25 34.76
N PHE A 159 3.45 -22.38 34.10
CA PHE A 159 4.71 -22.75 34.75
C PHE A 159 5.69 -21.57 34.85
N ARG A 160 6.48 -21.58 35.92
CA ARG A 160 7.67 -20.74 36.10
C ARG A 160 8.87 -21.60 36.48
N TYR A 161 10.04 -21.14 36.10
CA TYR A 161 11.32 -21.73 36.45
C TYR A 161 12.35 -20.61 36.63
N ASP A 162 13.11 -20.67 37.72
CA ASP A 162 14.11 -19.67 38.09
C ASP A 162 13.58 -18.22 38.03
N GLY A 163 12.34 -18.04 38.51
CA GLY A 163 11.68 -16.73 38.54
C GLY A 163 11.23 -16.20 37.18
N GLN A 164 11.39 -16.93 36.08
CA GLN A 164 10.89 -16.56 34.74
C GLN A 164 9.69 -17.41 34.34
N PHE A 165 8.86 -16.91 33.42
CA PHE A 165 7.75 -17.69 32.88
C PHE A 165 8.23 -18.64 31.79
N VAL A 166 7.86 -19.92 31.91
CA VAL A 166 8.32 -20.97 30.98
C VAL A 166 7.88 -20.70 29.53
N HIS A 167 6.71 -20.09 29.33
CA HIS A 167 6.20 -19.76 27.99
C HIS A 167 6.92 -18.59 27.31
N GLU A 168 7.83 -17.91 28.02
CA GLU A 168 8.71 -16.87 27.47
C GLU A 168 10.07 -17.45 27.03
N ASP A 169 10.39 -18.70 27.39
CA ASP A 169 11.64 -19.37 27.00
C ASP A 169 11.73 -19.53 25.46
N PRO A 170 12.79 -19.02 24.81
CA PRO A 170 12.91 -19.05 23.36
C PRO A 170 12.89 -20.45 22.74
N ALA A 171 13.53 -21.44 23.39
CA ALA A 171 13.62 -22.81 22.88
C ALA A 171 12.25 -23.51 22.96
N ILE A 172 11.51 -23.29 24.05
CA ILE A 172 10.15 -23.83 24.21
C ILE A 172 9.18 -23.18 23.22
N ARG A 173 9.26 -21.86 23.03
CA ARG A 173 8.44 -21.16 22.02
C ARG A 173 8.70 -21.69 20.62
N GLN A 174 9.96 -21.95 20.28
CA GLN A 174 10.34 -22.57 19.01
C GLN A 174 9.75 -23.98 18.88
N ALA A 175 9.91 -24.84 19.90
CA ALA A 175 9.43 -26.21 19.88
C ALA A 175 7.90 -26.29 19.73
N TRP A 176 7.15 -25.43 20.44
CA TRP A 176 5.71 -25.33 20.25
C TRP A 176 5.34 -24.91 18.83
N GLN A 177 6.04 -23.90 18.28
CA GLN A 177 5.76 -23.44 16.92
C GLN A 177 5.99 -24.55 15.89
N GLU A 178 7.07 -25.31 16.02
CA GLU A 178 7.38 -26.45 15.14
C GLU A 178 6.31 -27.54 15.23
N SER A 179 5.88 -27.91 16.44
CA SER A 179 4.78 -28.86 16.66
C SER A 179 3.44 -28.35 16.10
N TYR A 180 3.13 -27.07 16.30
CA TYR A 180 1.90 -26.44 15.80
C TYR A 180 1.88 -26.36 14.27
N ASP A 181 3.00 -26.03 13.65
CA ASP A 181 3.12 -25.92 12.20
C ASP A 181 3.05 -27.30 11.52
N GLN A 182 3.55 -28.35 12.18
CA GLN A 182 3.42 -29.75 11.75
C GLN A 182 2.03 -30.35 12.07
N SER A 183 1.20 -29.67 12.86
CA SER A 183 -0.16 -30.10 13.14
C SER A 183 -1.09 -29.78 11.96
N GLY A 184 -1.05 -30.63 10.93
CA GLY A 184 -1.87 -30.53 9.73
C GLY A 184 -2.27 -31.90 9.20
N GLY A 185 -3.50 -32.03 8.67
CA GLY A 185 -3.96 -33.27 8.03
C GLY A 185 -3.60 -33.37 6.55
N GLY A 186 -2.85 -32.40 6.02
CA GLY A 186 -2.45 -32.36 4.62
C GLY A 186 -1.27 -33.29 4.31
N PRO A 187 -1.02 -33.58 3.02
CA PRO A 187 0.15 -34.36 2.61
C PRO A 187 1.46 -33.63 2.92
N GLU A 188 2.51 -34.40 3.21
CA GLU A 188 3.89 -33.92 3.36
C GLU A 188 4.45 -33.44 2.01
N MET A 189 4.80 -32.16 1.92
CA MET A 189 5.42 -31.55 0.72
C MET A 189 6.40 -30.44 1.12
N VAL A 190 7.29 -30.05 0.20
CA VAL A 190 8.14 -28.87 0.38
C VAL A 190 7.29 -27.61 0.21
N CYS A 191 7.23 -26.76 1.24
CA CYS A 191 6.57 -25.46 1.15
C CYS A 191 7.33 -24.53 0.19
N LEU A 192 6.65 -24.02 -0.84
CA LEU A 192 7.25 -23.10 -1.83
C LEU A 192 7.61 -21.71 -1.29
N VAL A 193 7.16 -21.39 -0.07
CA VAL A 193 7.48 -20.13 0.60
C VAL A 193 8.69 -20.35 1.50
N THR A 194 8.57 -21.19 2.52
CA THR A 194 9.62 -21.37 3.54
C THR A 194 10.75 -22.32 3.14
N GLY A 195 10.57 -23.14 2.10
CA GLY A 195 11.51 -24.18 1.69
C GLY A 195 11.56 -25.40 2.63
N LYS A 196 10.80 -25.40 3.73
CA LYS A 196 10.76 -26.50 4.70
C LYS A 196 9.79 -27.59 4.23
N THR A 197 10.10 -28.85 4.54
CA THR A 197 9.18 -29.98 4.36
C THR A 197 8.22 -30.05 5.53
N GLY A 198 6.93 -30.24 5.24
CA GLY A 198 5.88 -30.35 6.25
C GLY A 198 4.50 -30.54 5.61
N PRO A 199 3.44 -30.63 6.42
CA PRO A 199 2.08 -30.69 5.92
C PRO A 199 1.69 -29.37 5.24
N VAL A 200 1.12 -29.47 4.03
CA VAL A 200 0.66 -28.30 3.25
C VAL A 200 -0.85 -28.13 3.28
N GLU A 201 -1.31 -26.89 3.23
CA GLU A 201 -2.73 -26.54 3.26
C GLU A 201 -3.39 -26.70 1.90
N ASN A 202 -4.54 -27.38 1.89
CA ASN A 202 -5.31 -27.59 0.68
C ASN A 202 -6.11 -26.33 0.27
N ILE A 203 -6.49 -25.53 1.28
CA ILE A 203 -7.23 -24.26 1.12
C ILE A 203 -6.58 -23.22 2.03
N HIS A 204 -6.19 -22.08 1.46
CA HIS A 204 -5.61 -20.99 2.24
C HIS A 204 -6.69 -20.08 2.84
N PRO A 205 -6.40 -19.36 3.93
CA PRO A 205 -7.32 -18.37 4.49
C PRO A 205 -7.72 -17.29 3.48
N ALA A 206 -8.93 -16.76 3.62
CA ALA A 206 -9.45 -15.72 2.75
C ALA A 206 -8.87 -14.34 3.08
N VAL A 207 -8.62 -13.56 2.02
CA VAL A 207 -8.22 -12.15 2.12
C VAL A 207 -9.48 -11.28 2.08
N LYS A 208 -9.68 -10.45 3.09
CA LYS A 208 -10.88 -9.65 3.32
C LYS A 208 -10.59 -8.16 3.09
N GLY A 209 -11.64 -7.37 2.89
CA GLY A 209 -11.53 -5.90 2.81
C GLY A 209 -11.17 -5.33 1.44
N VAL A 210 -10.85 -6.16 0.43
CA VAL A 210 -10.63 -5.67 -0.94
C VAL A 210 -11.96 -5.24 -1.56
N GLN A 211 -12.07 -3.95 -1.88
CA GLN A 211 -13.29 -3.38 -2.43
C GLN A 211 -13.64 -3.99 -3.80
N GLY A 212 -14.86 -4.52 -3.94
CA GLY A 212 -15.33 -5.23 -5.13
C GLY A 212 -15.11 -6.75 -5.10
N ALA A 213 -14.40 -7.27 -4.10
CA ALA A 213 -14.36 -8.70 -3.80
C ALA A 213 -15.55 -9.13 -2.92
N GLN A 214 -15.73 -10.43 -2.71
CA GLN A 214 -16.76 -10.96 -1.81
C GLN A 214 -16.55 -10.50 -0.36
N SER A 215 -17.64 -10.24 0.36
CA SER A 215 -17.61 -9.79 1.77
C SER A 215 -17.02 -10.82 2.72
N SER A 216 -17.17 -12.11 2.41
CA SER A 216 -16.53 -13.23 3.10
C SER A 216 -15.00 -13.31 2.87
N GLY A 217 -14.50 -12.51 1.93
CA GLY A 217 -13.11 -12.53 1.45
C GLY A 217 -12.96 -13.30 0.14
N ALA A 218 -11.78 -13.15 -0.46
CA ALA A 218 -11.39 -13.76 -1.72
C ALA A 218 -10.01 -14.45 -1.58
N ALA A 219 -9.78 -15.46 -2.41
CA ALA A 219 -8.53 -16.20 -2.41
C ALA A 219 -7.46 -15.52 -3.28
N LEU A 220 -6.24 -15.37 -2.73
CA LEU A 220 -5.06 -14.94 -3.50
C LEU A 220 -4.44 -16.12 -4.28
N VAL A 221 -4.37 -17.29 -3.65
CA VAL A 221 -3.89 -18.55 -4.25
C VAL A 221 -5.07 -19.52 -4.27
N SER A 222 -5.50 -19.93 -5.46
CA SER A 222 -6.68 -20.78 -5.64
C SER A 222 -6.65 -21.56 -6.95
N PHE A 223 -6.75 -22.88 -6.87
CA PHE A 223 -6.90 -23.78 -8.01
C PHE A 223 -8.21 -24.57 -7.90
N ASN A 224 -9.34 -23.92 -8.16
CA ASN A 224 -10.67 -24.46 -7.86
C ASN A 224 -11.37 -25.21 -9.01
N ALA A 225 -10.67 -25.54 -10.09
CA ALA A 225 -11.23 -26.22 -11.25
C ALA A 225 -10.19 -27.17 -11.86
N PRO A 226 -10.59 -28.29 -12.51
CA PRO A 226 -9.66 -29.26 -13.09
C PRO A 226 -8.66 -28.66 -14.07
N ALA A 227 -9.05 -27.64 -14.84
CA ALA A 227 -8.18 -26.93 -15.77
C ALA A 227 -7.03 -26.15 -15.09
N PHE A 228 -7.11 -25.92 -13.78
CA PHE A 228 -6.04 -25.30 -12.99
C PHE A 228 -5.13 -26.33 -12.32
N CYS A 229 -5.52 -27.60 -12.31
CA CYS A 229 -4.75 -28.68 -11.71
C CYS A 229 -3.57 -29.10 -12.61
N SER A 230 -2.42 -29.40 -12.01
CA SER A 230 -1.22 -29.80 -12.73
C SER A 230 -0.46 -30.88 -11.95
N TYR A 231 0.31 -31.71 -12.65
CA TYR A 231 1.13 -32.78 -12.05
C TYR A 231 0.36 -33.73 -11.10
N GLY A 232 -0.92 -34.00 -11.38
CA GLY A 232 -1.76 -34.85 -10.54
C GLY A 232 -2.15 -34.23 -9.19
N LYS A 233 -1.91 -32.94 -8.99
CA LYS A 233 -2.25 -32.21 -7.76
C LYS A 233 -3.56 -31.46 -7.92
N GLU A 234 -4.40 -31.51 -6.88
CA GLU A 234 -5.68 -30.83 -6.83
C GLU A 234 -5.64 -29.64 -5.87
N GLN A 235 -6.51 -28.65 -6.09
CA GLN A 235 -6.59 -27.45 -5.24
C GLN A 235 -5.22 -26.81 -5.00
N ASN A 236 -4.98 -26.24 -3.81
CA ASN A 236 -3.76 -25.48 -3.54
C ASN A 236 -2.52 -26.35 -3.37
N LEU A 237 -2.64 -27.68 -3.43
CA LEU A 237 -1.47 -28.57 -3.57
C LEU A 237 -0.68 -28.28 -4.86
N ASN A 238 -1.29 -27.62 -5.86
CA ASN A 238 -0.58 -27.10 -7.04
C ASN A 238 0.47 -26.03 -6.70
N ALA A 239 0.32 -25.33 -5.58
CA ALA A 239 1.29 -24.40 -5.02
C ALA A 239 1.51 -24.72 -3.54
N PRO A 240 2.21 -25.84 -3.22
CA PRO A 240 2.32 -26.35 -1.86
C PRO A 240 2.80 -25.27 -0.89
N THR A 241 1.96 -24.95 0.09
CA THR A 241 2.21 -23.91 1.08
C THR A 241 1.87 -24.48 2.45
N SER A 242 2.82 -24.43 3.39
CA SER A 242 2.60 -24.88 4.77
C SER A 242 1.48 -24.09 5.43
N LYS A 243 0.82 -24.69 6.43
CA LYS A 243 -0.16 -24.02 7.30
C LYS A 243 0.34 -22.69 7.85
N TYR A 244 1.58 -22.67 8.34
CA TYR A 244 2.23 -21.46 8.82
C TYR A 244 2.27 -20.36 7.76
N ALA A 245 2.93 -20.62 6.63
CA ALA A 245 3.08 -19.64 5.56
C ALA A 245 1.73 -19.14 5.03
N ALA A 246 0.74 -20.03 4.87
CA ALA A 246 -0.60 -19.68 4.43
C ALA A 246 -1.31 -18.74 5.42
N PHE A 247 -1.19 -19.00 6.72
CA PHE A 247 -1.65 -18.10 7.76
C PHE A 247 -0.90 -16.77 7.76
N ALA A 248 0.43 -16.80 7.74
CA ALA A 248 1.28 -15.61 7.86
C ALA A 248 1.03 -14.62 6.73
N TYR A 249 1.10 -15.05 5.46
CA TYR A 249 0.91 -14.13 4.34
C TYR A 249 -0.51 -13.55 4.29
N THR A 250 -1.52 -14.34 4.65
CA THR A 250 -2.92 -13.88 4.64
C THR A 250 -3.21 -12.93 5.80
N SER A 251 -2.64 -13.17 6.98
CA SER A 251 -2.74 -12.29 8.15
C SER A 251 -2.07 -10.94 7.90
N ALA A 252 -0.84 -10.92 7.37
CA ALA A 252 -0.19 -9.69 6.96
C ALA A 252 -1.03 -8.93 5.93
N LEU A 253 -1.50 -9.62 4.88
CA LEU A 253 -2.28 -8.96 3.84
C LEU A 253 -3.60 -8.37 4.36
N ASN A 254 -4.31 -9.09 5.23
CA ASN A 254 -5.52 -8.59 5.87
C ASN A 254 -5.25 -7.37 6.76
N TYR A 255 -4.14 -7.37 7.49
CA TYR A 255 -3.72 -6.24 8.31
C TYR A 255 -3.43 -5.01 7.43
N LEU A 256 -2.58 -5.16 6.41
CA LEU A 256 -2.23 -4.07 5.48
C LEU A 256 -3.47 -3.48 4.77
N ILE A 257 -4.46 -4.31 4.43
CA ILE A 257 -5.71 -3.84 3.79
C ILE A 257 -6.61 -3.08 4.79
N ALA A 258 -6.64 -3.52 6.05
CA ALA A 258 -7.47 -2.89 7.09
C ALA A 258 -6.87 -1.58 7.61
N SER A 259 -5.56 -1.39 7.46
CA SER A 259 -4.81 -0.23 7.96
C SER A 259 -4.64 0.85 6.87
N PRO A 260 -5.24 2.05 7.04
CA PRO A 260 -5.19 3.13 6.04
C PRO A 260 -3.78 3.60 5.65
N GLU A 261 -2.81 3.49 6.56
CA GLU A 261 -1.43 3.94 6.38
C GLU A 261 -0.64 3.08 5.38
N TYR A 262 -1.08 1.84 5.11
CA TYR A 262 -0.40 0.93 4.17
C TYR A 262 -1.02 0.91 2.78
N GLY A 263 -2.10 1.65 2.51
CA GLY A 263 -2.83 1.43 1.27
C GLY A 263 -3.65 2.58 0.73
N SER A 264 -3.74 2.63 -0.60
CA SER A 264 -4.61 3.52 -1.35
C SER A 264 -5.40 2.74 -2.40
N ARG A 265 -6.42 3.39 -2.96
CA ARG A 265 -7.19 2.85 -4.08
C ARG A 265 -7.02 3.72 -5.31
N VAL A 266 -6.67 3.09 -6.42
CA VAL A 266 -6.46 3.76 -7.71
C VAL A 266 -7.29 3.06 -8.77
N GLY A 267 -8.42 3.67 -9.14
CA GLY A 267 -9.43 3.01 -9.98
C GLY A 267 -10.03 1.78 -9.30
N ASP A 268 -9.97 0.62 -9.94
CA ASP A 268 -10.43 -0.67 -9.41
C ASP A 268 -9.37 -1.39 -8.55
N THR A 269 -8.15 -0.86 -8.48
CA THR A 269 -7.00 -1.54 -7.89
C THR A 269 -6.73 -1.01 -6.47
N THR A 270 -6.67 -1.91 -5.50
CA THR A 270 -6.12 -1.66 -4.16
C THR A 270 -4.60 -1.75 -4.24
N VAL A 271 -3.89 -0.70 -3.83
CA VAL A 271 -2.43 -0.64 -3.85
C VAL A 271 -1.93 -0.59 -2.42
N LEU A 272 -1.12 -1.57 -2.04
CA LEU A 272 -0.51 -1.70 -0.72
C LEU A 272 0.97 -1.40 -0.78
N PHE A 273 1.51 -0.79 0.26
CA PHE A 273 2.90 -0.38 0.42
C PHE A 273 3.38 -0.83 1.79
N TRP A 274 4.57 -1.44 1.88
CA TRP A 274 5.18 -1.74 3.18
C TRP A 274 6.70 -1.83 3.08
N ALA A 275 7.38 -1.43 4.15
CA ALA A 275 8.79 -1.73 4.36
C ALA A 275 8.95 -3.13 4.96
N LYS A 276 10.06 -3.80 4.68
CA LYS A 276 10.39 -5.14 5.20
C LYS A 276 10.31 -5.25 6.72
N ASN A 277 10.67 -4.17 7.42
CA ASN A 277 10.63 -4.10 8.88
C ASN A 277 9.23 -3.81 9.47
N GLY A 278 8.19 -3.63 8.65
CA GLY A 278 6.82 -3.40 9.11
C GLY A 278 6.57 -2.03 9.76
N ASN A 279 7.48 -1.06 9.58
CA ASN A 279 7.30 0.31 10.07
C ASN A 279 6.34 1.10 9.16
N PRO A 280 5.22 1.64 9.69
CA PRO A 280 4.22 2.36 8.91
C PRO A 280 4.73 3.68 8.32
N GLU A 281 5.73 4.30 8.94
CA GLU A 281 6.26 5.62 8.57
C GLU A 281 6.82 5.64 7.14
N TYR A 282 7.39 4.52 6.68
CA TYR A 282 7.80 4.34 5.29
C TYR A 282 6.60 4.39 4.33
N SER A 283 5.51 3.70 4.69
CA SER A 283 4.29 3.63 3.89
C SER A 283 3.57 4.98 3.86
N GLU A 284 3.50 5.69 4.98
CA GLU A 284 2.91 7.03 5.08
C GLU A 284 3.64 8.04 4.20
N LEU A 285 4.97 8.10 4.29
CA LEU A 285 5.75 9.02 3.47
C LEU A 285 5.68 8.66 1.97
N ALA A 286 5.69 7.38 1.61
CA ALA A 286 5.47 6.94 0.23
C ALA A 286 4.08 7.33 -0.29
N MET A 287 3.04 7.12 0.53
CA MET A 287 1.67 7.49 0.21
C MET A 287 1.54 8.98 -0.06
N TRP A 288 2.11 9.82 0.82
CA TRP A 288 2.17 11.26 0.59
C TRP A 288 2.95 11.60 -0.68
N GLY A 289 4.12 10.99 -0.90
CA GLY A 289 4.94 11.24 -2.08
C GLY A 289 4.25 10.89 -3.40
N ILE A 290 3.42 9.83 -3.44
CA ILE A 290 2.75 9.35 -4.66
C ILE A 290 1.39 10.03 -4.89
N PHE A 291 0.60 10.20 -3.83
CA PHE A 291 -0.79 10.64 -3.94
C PHE A 291 -1.02 12.06 -3.43
N GLY A 292 -0.06 12.64 -2.71
CA GLY A 292 -0.26 13.81 -1.87
C GLY A 292 -1.18 13.50 -0.68
N GLY A 293 -1.55 14.52 0.07
CA GLY A 293 -2.50 14.39 1.16
C GLY A 293 -2.05 15.14 2.42
N PRO A 294 -2.85 15.07 3.49
CA PRO A 294 -2.44 15.58 4.79
C PRO A 294 -1.25 14.77 5.32
N ALA A 295 -0.35 15.45 6.01
CA ALA A 295 0.80 14.88 6.69
C ALA A 295 1.12 15.77 7.92
N PRO A 296 1.83 15.25 8.93
CA PRO A 296 2.13 16.01 10.15
C PRO A 296 3.12 17.17 9.94
N TYR A 297 3.74 17.25 8.76
CA TYR A 297 4.74 18.25 8.39
C TYR A 297 4.24 19.19 7.29
N THR A 298 4.92 20.33 7.13
CA THR A 298 4.68 21.22 5.99
C THR A 298 5.16 20.59 4.68
N GLU A 299 4.58 21.01 3.54
CA GLU A 299 4.97 20.50 2.22
C GLU A 299 6.47 20.70 1.93
N ARG A 300 7.06 21.81 2.38
CA ARG A 300 8.50 22.09 2.22
C ARG A 300 9.38 21.14 3.03
N GLU A 301 8.99 20.83 4.25
CA GLU A 301 9.72 19.88 5.09
C GLU A 301 9.68 18.48 4.47
N LEU A 302 8.50 18.02 4.04
CA LEU A 302 8.35 16.72 3.39
C LEU A 302 9.14 16.63 2.08
N GLN A 303 9.12 17.69 1.25
CA GLN A 303 9.96 17.76 0.06
C GLN A 303 11.46 17.68 0.42
N SER A 304 11.91 18.35 1.48
CA SER A 304 13.30 18.26 1.96
C SER A 304 13.65 16.85 2.43
N MET A 305 12.75 16.19 3.16
CA MET A 305 12.89 14.79 3.60
C MET A 305 13.04 13.85 2.40
N VAL A 306 12.12 13.95 1.43
CA VAL A 306 12.16 13.15 0.19
C VAL A 306 13.45 13.40 -0.58
N GLN A 307 13.89 14.66 -0.71
CA GLN A 307 15.15 14.97 -1.39
C GLN A 307 16.37 14.38 -0.69
N ASN A 308 16.39 14.34 0.64
CA ASN A 308 17.48 13.70 1.38
C ASN A 308 17.49 12.18 1.19
N LEU A 309 16.32 11.53 1.25
CA LEU A 309 16.19 10.10 0.98
C LEU A 309 16.59 9.75 -0.46
N CYS A 310 16.19 10.57 -1.44
CA CYS A 310 16.61 10.44 -2.82
C CYS A 310 18.13 10.60 -3.01
N LYS A 311 18.83 11.27 -2.08
CA LYS A 311 20.30 11.42 -2.08
C LYS A 311 21.01 10.34 -1.25
N GLY A 312 20.29 9.31 -0.80
CA GLY A 312 20.85 8.23 0.03
C GLY A 312 21.13 8.66 1.47
N ARG A 313 20.44 9.67 1.99
CA ARG A 313 20.58 10.14 3.38
C ARG A 313 19.35 9.73 4.18
N ALA A 314 19.57 9.08 5.32
CA ALA A 314 18.51 8.75 6.25
C ALA A 314 17.86 10.00 6.84
N VAL A 315 16.57 9.89 7.18
CA VAL A 315 15.75 10.99 7.69
C VAL A 315 14.87 10.50 8.83
N THR A 316 14.72 11.30 9.89
CA THR A 316 13.76 11.00 10.96
C THR A 316 12.36 11.51 10.57
N TYR A 317 11.36 10.63 10.62
CA TYR A 317 9.95 10.93 10.40
C TYR A 317 9.14 10.27 11.53
N GLU A 318 8.36 11.04 12.28
CA GLU A 318 7.58 10.56 13.45
C GLU A 318 8.40 9.62 14.35
N GLU A 319 9.57 10.12 14.81
CA GLU A 319 10.54 9.40 15.67
C GLU A 319 11.22 8.17 15.05
N THR A 320 10.84 7.78 13.84
CA THR A 320 11.44 6.65 13.12
C THR A 320 12.55 7.12 12.17
N LEU A 321 13.73 6.49 12.25
CA LEU A 321 14.80 6.71 11.27
C LEU A 321 14.49 5.94 9.98
N LEU A 322 14.15 6.67 8.92
CA LEU A 322 13.91 6.13 7.59
C LEU A 322 15.25 5.96 6.85
N ASP A 323 15.62 4.71 6.61
CA ASP A 323 16.79 4.31 5.84
C ASP A 323 16.41 4.23 4.34
N PRO A 324 17.06 4.99 3.45
CA PRO A 324 16.80 4.91 2.02
C PRO A 324 17.09 3.52 1.42
N ASP A 325 17.95 2.71 2.03
CA ASP A 325 18.28 1.37 1.55
C ASP A 325 17.30 0.28 2.03
N MET A 326 16.28 0.65 2.81
CA MET A 326 15.24 -0.27 3.28
C MET A 326 14.51 -0.95 2.12
N ASP A 327 14.44 -2.28 2.17
CA ASP A 327 13.61 -3.09 1.27
C ASP A 327 12.14 -2.64 1.36
N PHE A 328 11.59 -2.18 0.25
CA PHE A 328 10.23 -1.64 0.15
C PHE A 328 9.43 -2.35 -0.94
N TYR A 329 8.18 -2.67 -0.61
CA TYR A 329 7.31 -3.49 -1.44
C TYR A 329 6.02 -2.77 -1.79
N ILE A 330 5.56 -2.97 -3.01
CA ILE A 330 4.30 -2.40 -3.52
C ILE A 330 3.50 -3.49 -4.22
N LEU A 331 2.25 -3.71 -3.77
CA LEU A 331 1.36 -4.75 -4.30
C LEU A 331 0.05 -4.14 -4.80
N GLY A 332 -0.25 -4.32 -6.09
CA GLY A 332 -1.52 -3.94 -6.69
C GLY A 332 -2.46 -5.13 -6.82
N LEU A 333 -3.62 -5.09 -6.16
CA LEU A 333 -4.66 -6.11 -6.16
C LEU A 333 -5.93 -5.61 -6.82
N ALA A 334 -6.50 -6.39 -7.73
CA ALA A 334 -7.82 -6.14 -8.31
C ALA A 334 -8.79 -7.26 -7.93
N PRO A 335 -10.06 -6.95 -7.66
CA PRO A 335 -11.07 -7.95 -7.34
C PRO A 335 -11.45 -8.77 -8.58
N ASN A 336 -11.69 -10.07 -8.39
CA ASN A 336 -12.29 -10.96 -9.38
C ASN A 336 -13.23 -11.96 -8.69
N ALA A 337 -14.39 -11.47 -8.25
CA ALA A 337 -15.37 -12.24 -7.48
C ALA A 337 -14.74 -12.93 -6.25
N ALA A 338 -14.58 -14.25 -6.29
CA ALA A 338 -14.01 -15.07 -5.21
C ALA A 338 -12.46 -15.11 -5.21
N ARG A 339 -11.81 -14.42 -6.16
CA ARG A 339 -10.35 -14.40 -6.33
C ARG A 339 -9.81 -12.98 -6.37
N LEU A 340 -8.54 -12.84 -6.00
CA LEU A 340 -7.79 -11.60 -6.18
C LEU A 340 -6.79 -11.78 -7.33
N SER A 341 -6.78 -10.81 -8.24
CA SER A 341 -5.80 -10.72 -9.32
C SER A 341 -4.66 -9.82 -8.89
N VAL A 342 -3.42 -10.33 -8.91
CA VAL A 342 -2.23 -9.49 -8.75
C VAL A 342 -2.01 -8.72 -10.04
N ARG A 343 -2.27 -7.41 -10.02
CA ARG A 343 -2.00 -6.52 -11.15
C ARG A 343 -0.50 -6.33 -11.31
N PHE A 344 0.18 -5.98 -10.23
CA PHE A 344 1.64 -5.82 -10.15
C PHE A 344 2.15 -6.11 -8.75
N PHE A 345 3.42 -6.49 -8.69
CA PHE A 345 4.20 -6.53 -7.47
C PHE A 345 5.58 -5.94 -7.76
N LEU A 346 5.99 -4.95 -6.98
CA LEU A 346 7.26 -4.26 -7.11
C LEU A 346 8.04 -4.40 -5.80
N HIS A 347 9.35 -4.61 -5.93
CA HIS A 347 10.31 -4.63 -4.84
C HIS A 347 11.50 -3.78 -5.27
N ASN A 348 11.87 -2.82 -4.44
CA ASN A 348 13.07 -2.01 -4.59
C ASN A 348 13.47 -1.43 -3.23
N GLN A 349 14.59 -0.70 -3.16
CA GLN A 349 14.93 0.12 -2.01
C GLN A 349 14.01 1.34 -1.92
N PHE A 350 13.73 1.80 -0.70
CA PHE A 350 12.83 2.92 -0.43
C PHE A 350 13.26 4.21 -1.14
N GLY A 351 14.53 4.57 -1.05
CA GLY A 351 15.10 5.74 -1.73
C GLY A 351 14.96 5.65 -3.25
N SER A 352 15.12 4.46 -3.84
CA SER A 352 14.95 4.24 -5.28
C SER A 352 13.50 4.42 -5.75
N ILE A 353 12.51 3.99 -4.94
CA ILE A 353 11.09 4.26 -5.24
C ILE A 353 10.82 5.77 -5.21
N LEU A 354 11.33 6.48 -4.19
CA LEU A 354 11.16 7.93 -4.08
C LEU A 354 11.84 8.69 -5.22
N GLN A 355 13.02 8.25 -5.67
CA GLN A 355 13.69 8.81 -6.85
C GLN A 355 12.84 8.67 -8.12
N ASN A 356 12.19 7.52 -8.31
CA ASN A 356 11.31 7.29 -9.45
C ASN A 356 10.08 8.21 -9.42
N VAL A 357 9.50 8.40 -8.24
CA VAL A 357 8.39 9.33 -8.01
C VAL A 357 8.84 10.79 -8.22
N GLN A 358 10.00 11.18 -7.71
CA GLN A 358 10.55 12.53 -7.90
C GLN A 358 10.80 12.82 -9.38
N ALA A 359 11.40 11.87 -10.12
CA ALA A 359 11.60 12.00 -11.56
C ALA A 359 10.28 12.19 -12.33
N HIS A 360 9.18 11.61 -11.84
CA HIS A 360 7.85 11.86 -12.40
C HIS A 360 7.40 13.31 -12.18
N TYR A 361 7.54 13.86 -10.97
CA TYR A 361 7.18 15.24 -10.70
C TYR A 361 8.07 16.26 -11.42
N ASP A 362 9.37 16.01 -11.53
CA ASP A 362 10.29 16.83 -12.32
C ASP A 362 9.87 16.89 -13.80
N ARG A 363 9.41 15.76 -14.35
CA ARG A 363 8.87 15.71 -15.72
C ARG A 363 7.59 16.52 -15.87
N LEU A 364 6.71 16.50 -14.88
CA LEU A 364 5.43 17.23 -14.89
C LEU A 364 5.59 18.74 -14.74
N GLU A 365 6.71 19.21 -14.20
CA GLU A 365 6.92 20.62 -13.90
C GLU A 365 6.71 21.50 -15.14
N ILE A 366 5.69 22.35 -15.13
CA ILE A 366 5.37 23.25 -16.22
C ILE A 366 4.70 24.50 -15.64
N VAL A 367 4.86 25.63 -16.31
CA VAL A 367 4.40 26.94 -15.84
C VAL A 367 2.96 26.85 -15.36
N LYS A 368 2.78 27.16 -14.08
CA LYS A 368 1.53 27.01 -13.35
C LYS A 368 0.65 28.23 -13.58
N PRO A 369 -0.67 28.06 -13.85
CA PRO A 369 -1.60 29.18 -13.92
C PRO A 369 -1.64 29.96 -12.58
N PRO A 370 -1.76 31.30 -12.60
CA PRO A 370 -1.66 32.12 -11.37
C PRO A 370 -2.80 31.85 -10.37
N PHE A 371 -3.92 31.30 -10.82
CA PHE A 371 -5.07 30.97 -9.97
C PHE A 371 -4.97 29.57 -9.33
N GLU A 372 -4.02 28.73 -9.73
CA GLU A 372 -3.83 27.41 -9.13
C GLU A 372 -3.18 27.54 -7.75
N LYS A 373 -3.74 26.88 -6.74
CA LYS A 373 -3.27 27.00 -5.36
C LYS A 373 -2.38 25.84 -4.90
N ILE A 374 -2.54 24.65 -5.50
CA ILE A 374 -1.73 23.47 -5.16
C ILE A 374 -0.32 23.59 -5.75
N GLU A 375 0.72 23.21 -5.02
CA GLU A 375 2.10 23.32 -5.51
C GLU A 375 2.40 22.25 -6.57
N ASN A 376 2.10 20.99 -6.24
CA ASN A 376 2.33 19.84 -7.11
C ASN A 376 1.04 19.31 -7.73
N LEU A 377 1.15 18.65 -8.88
CA LEU A 377 0.00 18.08 -9.59
C LEU A 377 -0.22 16.62 -9.14
N PRO A 378 -1.16 16.34 -8.22
CA PRO A 378 -1.34 15.00 -7.66
C PRO A 378 -1.81 14.01 -8.73
N LEU A 379 -1.50 12.74 -8.52
CA LEU A 379 -1.78 11.67 -9.49
C LEU A 379 -3.26 11.63 -9.93
N TRP A 380 -4.21 11.89 -9.04
CA TRP A 380 -5.63 11.91 -9.39
C TRP A 380 -5.99 13.06 -10.35
N ARG A 381 -5.28 14.20 -10.34
CA ARG A 381 -5.48 15.29 -11.31
C ARG A 381 -4.93 14.93 -12.68
N LEU A 382 -3.91 14.07 -12.77
CA LEU A 382 -3.48 13.50 -14.05
C LEU A 382 -4.61 12.66 -14.67
N PHE A 383 -5.25 11.83 -13.85
CA PHE A 383 -6.40 11.04 -14.30
C PHE A 383 -7.59 11.95 -14.67
N TYR A 384 -7.85 12.99 -13.90
CA TYR A 384 -8.90 13.95 -14.21
C TYR A 384 -8.67 14.66 -15.55
N ALA A 385 -7.42 14.96 -15.91
CA ALA A 385 -7.06 15.56 -17.18
C ALA A 385 -7.40 14.69 -18.41
N THR A 386 -7.61 13.38 -18.22
CA THR A 386 -7.93 12.40 -19.27
C THR A 386 -9.44 12.19 -19.47
N VAL A 387 -10.27 12.69 -18.55
CA VAL A 387 -11.74 12.61 -18.61
C VAL A 387 -12.35 13.98 -18.92
N ARG A 388 -13.67 14.02 -19.17
CA ARG A 388 -14.35 15.25 -19.56
C ARG A 388 -14.40 16.24 -18.39
N SER A 389 -13.97 17.47 -18.61
CA SER A 389 -14.10 18.53 -17.61
C SER A 389 -15.58 18.78 -17.25
N GLN A 390 -15.89 18.81 -15.95
CA GLN A 390 -17.25 19.05 -15.47
C GLN A 390 -17.57 20.54 -15.29
N SER A 391 -16.56 21.39 -15.16
CA SER A 391 -16.72 22.84 -15.03
C SER A 391 -15.53 23.58 -15.67
N GLU A 392 -15.52 24.91 -15.54
CA GLU A 392 -14.41 25.76 -16.00
C GLU A 392 -13.10 25.48 -15.24
N TYR A 393 -13.16 24.99 -14.00
CA TYR A 393 -11.97 24.76 -13.17
C TYR A 393 -11.87 23.29 -12.79
N ASP A 394 -10.63 22.79 -12.64
CA ASP A 394 -10.44 21.43 -12.16
C ASP A 394 -10.82 21.35 -10.67
N PRO A 395 -11.36 20.20 -10.19
CA PRO A 395 -11.75 20.04 -8.80
C PRO A 395 -10.62 20.39 -7.83
N PHE A 396 -10.93 20.96 -6.68
CA PHE A 396 -9.91 21.29 -5.67
C PHE A 396 -9.53 20.06 -4.83
N LEU A 397 -10.51 19.23 -4.46
CA LEU A 397 -10.31 18.08 -3.58
C LEU A 397 -10.55 16.76 -4.31
N TYR A 398 -9.78 15.74 -3.96
CA TYR A 398 -9.94 14.39 -4.53
C TYR A 398 -11.35 13.83 -4.30
N LYS A 399 -11.96 14.08 -3.12
CA LYS A 399 -13.30 13.60 -2.78
C LYS A 399 -14.37 14.05 -3.80
N ASP A 400 -14.21 15.21 -4.41
CA ASP A 400 -15.15 15.77 -5.38
C ASP A 400 -14.95 15.14 -6.77
N ALA A 401 -13.71 14.76 -7.10
CA ALA A 401 -13.36 14.11 -8.36
C ALA A 401 -13.64 12.60 -8.34
N LYS A 402 -13.54 11.95 -7.17
CA LYS A 402 -13.54 10.49 -7.02
C LYS A 402 -14.74 9.80 -7.68
N PRO A 403 -16.01 10.17 -7.42
CA PRO A 403 -17.16 9.48 -8.03
C PRO A 403 -17.15 9.58 -9.57
N TYR A 404 -16.69 10.72 -10.09
CA TYR A 404 -16.59 10.94 -11.53
C TYR A 404 -15.47 10.11 -12.15
N LEU A 405 -14.30 10.04 -11.50
CA LEU A 405 -13.17 9.23 -11.94
C LEU A 405 -13.51 7.73 -11.93
N GLU A 406 -14.13 7.22 -10.87
CA GLU A 406 -14.50 5.80 -10.75
C GLU A 406 -15.43 5.35 -11.89
N LYS A 407 -16.27 6.24 -12.43
CA LYS A 407 -17.19 5.94 -13.54
C LYS A 407 -16.59 6.12 -14.93
N ASN A 408 -15.67 7.08 -15.11
CA ASN A 408 -15.26 7.54 -16.45
C ASN A 408 -13.80 7.25 -16.80
N LEU A 409 -12.99 6.78 -15.85
CA LEU A 409 -11.59 6.48 -16.12
C LEU A 409 -11.47 5.27 -17.03
N ALA A 410 -10.58 5.34 -18.02
CA ALA A 410 -10.31 4.20 -18.89
C ALA A 410 -9.82 3.00 -18.07
N PRO A 411 -10.28 1.76 -18.38
CA PRO A 411 -9.80 0.56 -17.71
C PRO A 411 -8.27 0.48 -17.77
N ASN A 412 -7.64 0.01 -16.69
CA ASN A 412 -6.18 -0.17 -16.53
C ASN A 412 -5.32 1.13 -16.56
N LEU A 413 -5.81 2.28 -17.04
CA LEU A 413 -5.03 3.52 -17.14
C LEU A 413 -4.38 3.91 -15.80
N ALA A 414 -5.15 3.83 -14.72
CA ALA A 414 -4.69 4.09 -13.36
C ALA A 414 -3.48 3.21 -12.99
N GLY A 415 -3.63 1.90 -13.12
CA GLY A 415 -2.61 0.92 -12.76
C GLY A 415 -1.37 0.96 -13.65
N GLU A 416 -1.54 1.14 -14.96
CA GLU A 416 -0.44 1.28 -15.92
C GLU A 416 0.36 2.56 -15.69
N THR A 417 -0.32 3.68 -15.44
CA THR A 417 0.34 4.96 -15.17
C THR A 417 1.10 4.89 -13.86
N LEU A 418 0.47 4.38 -12.79
CA LEU A 418 1.14 4.21 -11.51
C LEU A 418 2.35 3.28 -11.63
N ARG A 419 2.23 2.15 -12.33
CA ARG A 419 3.37 1.25 -12.57
C ARG A 419 4.51 1.95 -13.31
N ALA A 420 4.19 2.76 -14.32
CA ALA A 420 5.19 3.52 -15.08
C ALA A 420 5.92 4.54 -14.20
N ILE A 421 5.20 5.21 -13.30
CA ILE A 421 5.78 6.12 -12.31
C ILE A 421 6.72 5.36 -11.37
N LEU A 422 6.23 4.30 -10.73
CA LEU A 422 6.98 3.55 -9.72
C LEU A 422 8.23 2.85 -10.26
N ASN A 423 8.25 2.48 -11.55
CA ASN A 423 9.42 1.89 -12.20
C ASN A 423 10.22 2.88 -13.04
N ASN A 424 9.80 4.15 -13.11
CA ASN A 424 10.40 5.17 -13.97
C ASN A 424 10.54 4.71 -15.44
N THR A 425 9.52 4.02 -15.97
CA THR A 425 9.48 3.52 -17.36
C THR A 425 8.67 4.45 -18.26
N ARG A 426 8.53 4.09 -19.54
CA ARG A 426 7.65 4.78 -20.50
C ARG A 426 6.22 4.86 -19.96
N TYR A 427 5.59 6.03 -20.12
CA TYR A 427 4.16 6.17 -19.81
C TYR A 427 3.31 5.40 -20.82
N PRO A 428 2.14 4.90 -20.41
CA PRO A 428 1.27 4.16 -21.31
C PRO A 428 0.64 5.10 -22.34
N ALA A 429 0.47 4.62 -23.57
CA ALA A 429 -0.15 5.39 -24.66
C ALA A 429 -1.60 5.80 -24.33
N THR A 430 -2.28 5.06 -23.45
CA THR A 430 -3.62 5.37 -22.94
C THR A 430 -3.66 6.74 -22.24
N LEU A 431 -2.60 7.14 -21.56
CA LEU A 431 -2.48 8.46 -20.91
C LEU A 431 -2.44 9.59 -21.94
N LEU A 432 -1.57 9.47 -22.96
CA LEU A 432 -1.47 10.44 -24.06
C LEU A 432 -2.78 10.53 -24.86
N ASN A 433 -3.36 9.38 -25.20
CA ASN A 433 -4.60 9.31 -25.97
C ASN A 433 -5.76 9.99 -25.23
N GLY A 434 -5.90 9.72 -23.92
CA GLY A 434 -6.90 10.36 -23.07
C GLY A 434 -6.80 11.88 -23.11
N VAL A 435 -5.61 12.43 -22.86
CA VAL A 435 -5.39 13.89 -22.90
C VAL A 435 -5.63 14.47 -24.30
N THR A 436 -5.09 13.85 -25.34
CA THR A 436 -5.22 14.34 -26.73
C THR A 436 -6.68 14.39 -27.17
N MET A 437 -7.47 13.36 -26.84
CA MET A 437 -8.90 13.34 -27.12
C MET A 437 -9.65 14.45 -26.39
N ARG A 438 -9.30 14.73 -25.13
CA ARG A 438 -9.94 15.80 -24.35
C ARG A 438 -9.58 17.19 -24.85
N ILE A 439 -8.31 17.44 -25.19
CA ILE A 439 -7.89 18.71 -25.82
C ILE A 439 -8.67 18.92 -27.12
N ARG A 440 -8.81 17.90 -27.97
CA ARG A 440 -9.57 18.02 -29.22
C ARG A 440 -11.06 18.26 -29.00
N ALA A 441 -11.67 17.57 -28.03
CA ALA A 441 -13.10 17.69 -27.76
C ALA A 441 -13.46 19.04 -27.11
N GLU A 442 -12.62 19.53 -26.20
CA GLU A 442 -12.93 20.69 -25.35
C GLU A 442 -12.16 21.95 -25.75
N ARG A 443 -11.17 21.83 -26.64
CA ARG A 443 -10.27 22.92 -27.09
C ARG A 443 -9.53 23.57 -25.91
N LYS A 444 -9.43 22.87 -24.78
CA LYS A 444 -8.88 23.37 -23.52
C LYS A 444 -7.63 22.58 -23.15
N ILE A 445 -6.53 23.30 -23.01
CA ILE A 445 -5.26 22.78 -22.49
C ILE A 445 -5.15 23.27 -21.05
N THR A 446 -5.56 22.43 -20.10
CA THR A 446 -5.39 22.69 -18.66
C THR A 446 -3.93 22.47 -18.25
N TRP A 447 -3.58 22.91 -17.04
CA TRP A 447 -2.26 22.65 -16.46
C TRP A 447 -1.91 21.16 -16.46
N GLY A 448 -2.84 20.29 -16.02
CA GLY A 448 -2.66 18.84 -16.05
C GLY A 448 -2.47 18.27 -17.46
N ARG A 449 -3.21 18.77 -18.45
CA ARG A 449 -3.06 18.30 -19.84
C ARG A 449 -1.71 18.70 -20.44
N ALA A 450 -1.26 19.93 -20.20
CA ALA A 450 0.05 20.39 -20.66
C ALA A 450 1.19 19.64 -19.95
N ALA A 451 1.08 19.45 -18.64
CA ALA A 451 2.04 18.68 -17.83
C ALA A 451 2.15 17.22 -18.33
N ILE A 452 1.02 16.56 -18.62
CA ILE A 452 1.01 15.20 -19.17
C ILE A 452 1.67 15.16 -20.55
N LEU A 453 1.36 16.09 -21.46
CA LEU A 453 2.00 16.13 -22.78
C LEU A 453 3.52 16.25 -22.65
N LYS A 454 3.99 17.20 -21.82
CA LYS A 454 5.41 17.40 -21.55
C LYS A 454 6.05 16.14 -20.99
N ALA A 455 5.50 15.62 -19.88
CA ALA A 455 6.04 14.45 -19.20
C ALA A 455 6.04 13.20 -20.09
N TYR A 456 4.98 13.00 -20.88
CA TYR A 456 4.88 11.89 -21.82
C TYR A 456 6.03 11.94 -22.84
N TYR A 457 6.23 13.06 -23.53
CA TYR A 457 7.28 13.13 -24.56
C TYR A 457 8.70 13.22 -24.00
N LEU A 458 8.89 13.64 -22.75
CA LEU A 458 10.18 13.51 -22.05
C LEU A 458 10.53 12.03 -21.81
N GLN A 459 9.55 11.21 -21.44
CA GLN A 459 9.74 9.81 -21.09
C GLN A 459 9.54 8.84 -22.28
N ASN A 460 8.86 9.30 -23.32
CA ASN A 460 8.59 8.60 -24.57
C ASN A 460 9.06 9.51 -25.73
N PRO A 461 10.38 9.66 -25.96
CA PRO A 461 10.91 10.62 -26.93
C PRO A 461 10.36 10.42 -28.34
N HIS A 462 10.06 11.53 -29.01
CA HIS A 462 9.56 11.52 -30.39
C HIS A 462 10.26 12.63 -31.21
N PRO A 463 10.70 12.37 -32.45
CA PRO A 463 11.42 13.36 -33.27
C PRO A 463 10.67 14.69 -33.47
N ASP A 464 9.34 14.62 -33.66
CA ASP A 464 8.48 15.81 -33.83
C ASP A 464 8.26 16.64 -32.53
N VAL A 465 8.72 16.14 -31.38
CA VAL A 465 8.56 16.80 -30.07
C VAL A 465 9.93 16.91 -29.37
N PRO A 466 10.81 17.79 -29.87
CA PRO A 466 12.17 17.92 -29.37
C PRO A 466 12.22 18.51 -27.95
N LYS A 467 13.32 18.29 -27.23
CA LYS A 467 13.50 18.79 -25.84
C LYS A 467 13.32 20.30 -25.69
N GLU A 468 13.62 21.08 -26.74
CA GLU A 468 13.48 22.55 -26.71
C GLU A 468 12.02 23.03 -26.48
N VAL A 469 11.02 22.19 -26.77
CA VAL A 469 9.59 22.50 -26.57
C VAL A 469 9.03 21.88 -25.27
N LEU A 470 9.84 21.09 -24.57
CA LEU A 470 9.51 20.34 -23.35
C LEU A 470 10.09 21.02 -22.09
N THR A 471 10.15 22.36 -22.11
CA THR A 471 10.67 23.19 -21.01
C THR A 471 9.62 23.44 -19.93
N VAL A 472 10.03 23.98 -18.77
CA VAL A 472 9.09 24.38 -17.71
C VAL A 472 8.27 25.60 -18.13
N SER A 473 8.92 26.60 -18.69
CA SER A 473 8.31 27.87 -19.12
C SER A 473 8.54 28.11 -20.62
N LEU A 474 7.97 29.20 -21.15
CA LEU A 474 8.15 29.61 -22.54
C LEU A 474 9.64 29.63 -22.91
N ASN A 475 10.00 28.92 -23.98
CA ASN A 475 11.31 29.02 -24.60
C ASN A 475 11.23 30.04 -25.76
N PRO A 476 11.66 31.30 -25.57
CA PRO A 476 11.55 32.32 -26.60
C PRO A 476 12.42 32.02 -27.82
N GLU A 477 13.56 31.35 -27.60
CA GLU A 477 14.57 30.99 -28.60
C GLU A 477 14.20 29.78 -29.46
N SER A 478 13.08 29.11 -29.18
CA SER A 478 12.69 27.93 -29.96
C SER A 478 12.38 28.30 -31.41
N LYS A 479 13.02 27.57 -32.32
CA LYS A 479 12.81 27.69 -33.77
C LYS A 479 11.84 26.63 -34.31
N ASN A 480 11.23 25.84 -33.43
CA ASN A 480 10.31 24.79 -33.82
C ASN A 480 9.02 25.41 -34.44
N PRO A 481 8.71 25.12 -35.71
CA PRO A 481 7.60 25.78 -36.40
C PRO A 481 6.24 25.45 -35.76
N TYR A 482 6.06 24.25 -35.23
CA TYR A 482 4.79 23.84 -34.62
C TYR A 482 4.57 24.52 -33.27
N TYR A 483 5.64 24.65 -32.48
CA TYR A 483 5.61 25.36 -31.20
C TYR A 483 5.30 26.84 -31.41
N THR A 484 5.98 27.45 -32.38
CA THR A 484 5.78 28.84 -32.77
C THR A 484 4.36 29.10 -33.31
N LEU A 485 3.78 28.19 -34.08
CA LEU A 485 2.36 28.28 -34.48
C LEU A 485 1.42 28.31 -33.27
N GLY A 486 1.69 27.49 -32.25
CA GLY A 486 0.95 27.49 -30.99
C GLY A 486 1.05 28.83 -30.25
N ARG A 487 2.29 29.35 -30.14
CA ARG A 487 2.55 30.68 -29.55
C ARG A 487 1.79 31.77 -30.31
N LEU A 488 1.89 31.78 -31.64
CA LEU A 488 1.20 32.72 -32.50
C LEU A 488 -0.31 32.66 -32.28
N PHE A 489 -0.91 31.46 -32.25
CA PHE A 489 -2.33 31.31 -31.97
C PHE A 489 -2.74 31.94 -30.63
N SER A 490 -1.95 31.73 -29.57
CA SER A 490 -2.20 32.35 -28.26
C SER A 490 -2.13 33.87 -28.30
N VAL A 491 -1.19 34.45 -29.04
CA VAL A 491 -1.09 35.92 -29.22
C VAL A 491 -2.30 36.45 -30.00
N LEU A 492 -2.72 35.76 -31.05
CA LEU A 492 -3.90 36.15 -31.85
C LEU A 492 -5.20 36.10 -31.01
N GLU A 493 -5.33 35.12 -30.11
CA GLU A 493 -6.45 35.06 -29.15
C GLU A 493 -6.38 36.25 -28.18
N ALA A 494 -5.21 36.55 -27.63
CA ALA A 494 -5.01 37.68 -26.71
C ALA A 494 -5.35 39.03 -27.35
N VAL A 495 -4.97 39.24 -28.63
CA VAL A 495 -5.36 40.41 -29.43
C VAL A 495 -6.88 40.53 -29.53
N GLN A 496 -7.57 39.43 -29.84
CA GLN A 496 -9.04 39.45 -29.95
C GLN A 496 -9.70 39.80 -28.61
N SER A 497 -9.23 39.19 -27.51
CA SER A 497 -9.76 39.45 -26.17
C SER A 497 -9.52 40.89 -25.72
N ALA A 498 -8.33 41.44 -25.98
CA ALA A 498 -8.02 42.84 -25.67
C ALA A 498 -8.88 43.81 -26.49
N ALA A 499 -9.16 43.49 -27.76
CA ALA A 499 -9.94 44.34 -28.65
C ALA A 499 -11.46 44.27 -28.39
N ASN A 500 -11.94 43.21 -27.74
CA ASN A 500 -13.36 43.03 -27.43
C ASN A 500 -13.51 42.46 -26.00
N PRO A 501 -13.38 43.32 -24.96
CA PRO A 501 -13.59 42.90 -23.57
C PRO A 501 -14.99 42.26 -23.38
N GLY A 502 -15.07 41.15 -22.65
CA GLY A 502 -16.34 40.45 -22.39
C GLY A 502 -16.86 39.58 -23.56
N ILE A 503 -16.04 39.27 -24.56
CA ILE A 503 -16.44 38.40 -25.67
C ILE A 503 -16.80 36.97 -25.19
N ASN A 504 -17.94 36.44 -25.63
CA ASN A 504 -18.44 35.13 -25.22
C ASN A 504 -17.76 33.94 -25.93
N ALA A 505 -17.18 34.17 -27.11
CA ALA A 505 -16.51 33.13 -27.89
C ALA A 505 -15.34 33.72 -28.68
N THR A 506 -14.20 33.06 -28.62
CA THR A 506 -12.94 33.48 -29.21
C THR A 506 -12.59 32.67 -30.46
N ILE A 507 -11.48 33.02 -31.12
CA ILE A 507 -10.91 32.22 -32.21
C ILE A 507 -10.53 30.82 -31.73
N LYS A 508 -10.22 30.63 -30.44
CA LYS A 508 -9.95 29.31 -29.86
C LYS A 508 -11.18 28.41 -29.96
N ASP A 509 -12.35 28.94 -29.62
CA ASP A 509 -13.59 28.18 -29.66
C ASP A 509 -13.92 27.73 -31.09
N ARG A 510 -13.56 28.51 -32.10
CA ARG A 510 -13.93 28.23 -33.50
C ARG A 510 -12.86 27.49 -34.30
N TYR A 511 -11.59 27.83 -34.06
CA TYR A 511 -10.49 27.49 -34.96
C TYR A 511 -9.39 26.66 -34.32
N PHE A 512 -9.38 26.43 -33.00
CA PHE A 512 -8.24 25.77 -32.33
C PHE A 512 -7.86 24.42 -32.95
N ASN A 513 -8.85 23.54 -33.16
CA ASN A 513 -8.61 22.23 -33.76
C ASN A 513 -8.16 22.31 -35.22
N SER A 514 -8.72 23.23 -36.00
CA SER A 514 -8.37 23.39 -37.41
C SER A 514 -7.01 24.07 -37.57
N ALA A 515 -6.66 25.00 -36.68
CA ALA A 515 -5.36 25.65 -36.66
C ALA A 515 -4.24 24.69 -36.27
N SER A 516 -4.50 23.78 -35.32
CA SER A 516 -3.53 22.74 -34.96
C SER A 516 -3.47 21.62 -36.00
N ALA A 517 -4.55 21.28 -36.70
CA ALA A 517 -4.54 20.20 -37.68
C ALA A 517 -4.11 20.64 -39.10
N THR A 518 -4.56 21.80 -39.57
CA THR A 518 -4.37 22.32 -40.95
C THR A 518 -4.04 23.83 -40.95
N PRO A 519 -2.84 24.23 -40.49
CA PRO A 519 -2.49 25.64 -40.29
C PRO A 519 -2.60 26.50 -41.55
N SER A 520 -2.16 25.98 -42.71
CA SER A 520 -2.14 26.75 -43.97
C SER A 520 -3.50 27.27 -44.40
N ILE A 521 -4.59 26.61 -44.00
CA ILE A 521 -5.96 27.01 -44.33
C ILE A 521 -6.47 28.07 -43.33
N VAL A 522 -6.06 27.96 -42.08
CA VAL A 522 -6.69 28.70 -40.97
C VAL A 522 -5.93 29.96 -40.60
N PHE A 523 -4.60 29.91 -40.52
CA PHE A 523 -3.77 31.05 -40.08
C PHE A 523 -3.92 32.30 -40.94
N PRO A 524 -4.02 32.24 -42.29
CA PRO A 524 -4.30 33.44 -43.08
C PRO A 524 -5.57 34.17 -42.66
N THR A 525 -6.63 33.42 -42.33
CA THR A 525 -7.89 33.98 -41.82
C THR A 525 -7.70 34.60 -40.43
N LEU A 526 -6.98 33.93 -39.54
CA LEU A 526 -6.72 34.44 -38.18
C LEU A 526 -5.87 35.72 -38.18
N LEU A 527 -4.88 35.82 -39.06
CA LEU A 527 -4.04 37.01 -39.21
C LEU A 527 -4.85 38.21 -39.70
N ASN A 528 -5.71 38.02 -40.69
CA ASN A 528 -6.62 39.08 -41.17
C ASN A 528 -7.62 39.54 -40.07
N LEU A 529 -8.14 38.60 -39.27
CA LEU A 529 -8.97 38.95 -38.11
C LEU A 529 -8.18 39.76 -37.07
N SER A 530 -6.95 39.35 -36.78
CA SER A 530 -6.05 40.05 -35.86
C SER A 530 -5.77 41.48 -36.31
N GLU A 531 -5.53 41.74 -37.59
CA GLU A 531 -5.39 43.10 -38.13
C GLU A 531 -6.59 43.99 -37.82
N LYS A 532 -7.81 43.46 -38.01
CA LYS A 532 -9.05 44.19 -37.70
C LYS A 532 -9.20 44.45 -36.21
N HIS A 533 -8.81 43.51 -35.36
CA HIS A 533 -8.83 43.66 -33.91
C HIS A 533 -7.79 44.67 -33.41
N ARG A 534 -6.55 44.63 -33.93
CA ARG A 534 -5.49 45.57 -33.55
C ARG A 534 -5.83 47.03 -33.83
N LYS A 535 -6.62 47.32 -34.87
CA LYS A 535 -7.13 48.68 -35.15
C LYS A 535 -8.02 49.25 -34.04
N LYS A 536 -8.58 48.40 -33.17
CA LYS A 536 -9.41 48.81 -32.01
C LYS A 536 -8.59 49.03 -30.74
N LEU A 537 -7.31 48.66 -30.72
CA LEU A 537 -6.45 48.75 -29.54
C LEU A 537 -5.81 50.14 -29.42
N ALA A 538 -5.45 50.52 -28.19
CA ALA A 538 -4.61 51.68 -27.96
C ALA A 538 -3.23 51.52 -28.63
N ALA A 539 -2.59 52.63 -29.01
CA ALA A 539 -1.35 52.62 -29.78
C ALA A 539 -0.25 51.74 -29.16
N GLY A 540 -0.03 51.84 -27.85
CA GLY A 540 0.97 51.01 -27.14
C GLY A 540 0.69 49.51 -27.22
N GLN A 541 -0.56 49.09 -26.99
CA GLN A 541 -0.96 47.68 -27.09
C GLN A 541 -0.87 47.17 -28.53
N ARG A 542 -1.27 48.01 -29.50
CA ARG A 542 -1.18 47.68 -30.92
C ARG A 542 0.27 47.42 -31.34
N ILE A 543 1.19 48.31 -30.99
CA ILE A 543 2.64 48.18 -31.30
C ILE A 543 3.22 46.94 -30.62
N HIS A 544 2.86 46.69 -29.36
CA HIS A 544 3.31 45.52 -28.61
C HIS A 544 2.92 44.20 -29.30
N TYR A 545 1.64 44.04 -29.67
CA TYR A 545 1.18 42.84 -30.35
C TYR A 545 1.65 42.75 -31.81
N GLU A 546 1.80 43.88 -32.51
CA GLU A 546 2.42 43.94 -33.84
C GLU A 546 3.84 43.36 -33.81
N ARG A 547 4.66 43.81 -32.85
CA ARG A 547 6.02 43.31 -32.69
C ARG A 547 6.06 41.81 -32.40
N GLN A 548 5.27 41.33 -31.43
CA GLN A 548 5.22 39.91 -31.09
C GLN A 548 4.77 39.02 -32.27
N ILE A 549 3.76 39.45 -33.03
CA ILE A 549 3.28 38.69 -34.19
C ILE A 549 4.37 38.64 -35.27
N MET A 550 5.06 39.77 -35.54
CA MET A 550 6.13 39.81 -36.54
C MET A 550 7.32 38.92 -36.14
N GLU A 551 7.74 38.94 -34.88
CA GLU A 551 8.80 38.07 -34.35
C GLU A 551 8.45 36.59 -34.54
N LEU A 552 7.20 36.19 -34.24
CA LEU A 552 6.76 34.80 -34.41
C LEU A 552 6.63 34.40 -35.89
N LEU A 553 6.14 35.30 -36.75
CA LEU A 553 6.04 35.03 -38.19
C LEU A 553 7.43 34.89 -38.84
N ALA A 554 8.43 35.65 -38.39
CA ALA A 554 9.80 35.54 -38.89
C ALA A 554 10.39 34.13 -38.70
N VAL A 555 10.00 33.41 -37.64
CA VAL A 555 10.42 32.02 -37.39
C VAL A 555 9.70 31.02 -38.31
N LEU A 556 8.47 31.33 -38.74
CA LEU A 556 7.63 30.42 -39.55
C LEU A 556 7.96 30.47 -41.05
N GLY A 557 8.74 31.45 -41.50
CA GLY A 557 9.10 31.62 -42.91
C GLY A 557 7.92 32.04 -43.79
N GLU A 558 8.00 31.75 -45.08
CA GLU A 558 7.05 32.27 -46.09
C GLU A 558 5.75 31.46 -46.22
N SER A 559 5.70 30.22 -45.71
CA SER A 559 4.55 29.34 -45.88
C SER A 559 4.22 28.53 -44.63
N PHE A 560 2.93 28.38 -44.34
CA PHE A 560 2.46 27.54 -43.24
C PHE A 560 2.38 26.06 -43.64
N PRO A 561 2.65 25.12 -42.71
CA PRO A 561 2.46 23.69 -42.93
C PRO A 561 1.02 23.34 -43.32
N THR A 562 0.85 22.43 -44.28
CA THR A 562 -0.48 22.01 -44.76
C THR A 562 -1.23 21.15 -43.74
N ARG A 563 -0.52 20.28 -43.02
CA ARG A 563 -1.09 19.38 -42.01
C ARG A 563 -0.06 19.07 -40.92
N LEU A 564 -0.51 18.91 -39.68
CA LEU A 564 0.32 18.44 -38.57
C LEU A 564 -0.05 17.02 -38.15
N SER A 565 0.98 16.21 -37.84
CA SER A 565 0.83 14.92 -37.17
C SER A 565 0.33 15.11 -35.72
N LEU A 566 -0.12 14.03 -35.05
CA LEU A 566 -0.55 14.12 -33.65
C LEU A 566 0.58 14.59 -32.70
N PRO A 567 1.83 14.10 -32.83
CA PRO A 567 2.95 14.66 -32.09
C PRO A 567 3.20 16.15 -32.36
N GLN A 568 3.17 16.58 -33.63
CA GLN A 568 3.33 18.01 -33.99
C GLN A 568 2.19 18.87 -33.41
N GLN A 569 0.97 18.34 -33.36
CA GLN A 569 -0.15 18.99 -32.66
C GLN A 569 0.10 19.10 -31.16
N GLY A 570 0.75 18.10 -30.53
CA GLY A 570 1.21 18.19 -29.14
C GLY A 570 2.21 19.34 -28.94
N THR A 571 3.16 19.49 -29.86
CA THR A 571 4.12 20.61 -29.87
C THR A 571 3.42 21.98 -30.00
N PHE A 572 2.42 22.08 -30.89
CA PHE A 572 1.56 23.26 -31.00
C PHE A 572 0.83 23.57 -29.68
N GLN A 573 0.27 22.55 -29.03
CA GLN A 573 -0.48 22.70 -27.78
C GLN A 573 0.41 23.20 -26.64
N LEU A 574 1.65 22.71 -26.53
CA LEU A 574 2.63 23.19 -25.56
C LEU A 574 3.03 24.66 -25.82
N GLY A 575 3.24 25.04 -27.08
CA GLY A 575 3.54 26.42 -27.46
C GLY A 575 2.43 27.40 -27.10
N TYR A 576 1.19 27.01 -27.40
CA TYR A 576 0.00 27.77 -26.98
C TYR A 576 -0.07 27.91 -25.46
N TYR A 577 0.14 26.82 -24.71
CA TYR A 577 0.05 26.83 -23.25
C TYR A 577 1.14 27.71 -22.61
N HIS A 578 2.40 27.57 -23.02
CA HIS A 578 3.51 28.38 -22.51
C HIS A 578 3.29 29.87 -22.81
N GLN A 579 2.82 30.23 -24.01
CA GLN A 579 2.59 31.63 -24.36
C GLN A 579 1.45 32.24 -23.55
N ARG A 580 0.40 31.48 -23.26
CA ARG A 580 -0.74 31.92 -22.47
C ARG A 580 -0.40 32.21 -21.00
N TYR A 581 0.47 31.39 -20.42
CA TYR A 581 0.84 31.46 -19.01
C TYR A 581 2.27 31.99 -18.76
N GLN A 582 2.89 32.59 -19.78
CA GLN A 582 4.16 33.29 -19.61
C GLN A 582 4.00 34.33 -18.49
N LYS A 583 4.92 34.33 -17.51
CA LYS A 583 4.99 35.40 -16.52
C LYS A 583 5.25 36.70 -17.26
N LYS A 584 4.32 37.65 -17.17
CA LYS A 584 4.57 39.01 -17.63
C LYS A 584 5.59 39.59 -16.66
N GLU A 585 6.74 40.05 -17.16
CA GLU A 585 7.62 40.89 -16.36
C GLU A 585 6.78 42.09 -15.89
N GLU A 586 6.71 42.26 -14.57
CA GLU A 586 6.14 43.46 -13.96
C GLU A 586 7.05 44.62 -14.38
N ASN A 587 6.61 45.40 -15.36
CA ASN A 587 7.21 46.69 -15.68
C ASN A 587 6.66 47.77 -14.77
#